data_AF-A0A528KDF4-F1
#
_entry.id   AF-A0A528KDF4-F1
#
_cell.length_a   1.000
_cell.length_b   1.000
_cell.length_c   1.000
_cell.angle_alpha   90.00
_cell.angle_beta   90.00
_cell.angle_gamma   90.00
#
_symmetry.space_group_name_H-M   'P 1'
#
loop_
_entity.id
_entity.type
_entity.pdbx_description
1 polymer ?
#
loop_
_entity_poly.entity_id
_entity_poly.type
_entity_poly.pdbx_seq_one_letter_code
_entity_poly.pdbx_strand_id
1 'polypeptide(L)'
;MNLTKHLAGVVIASTCLCVPALAQTKLTMWYHGAGNEVESRTLNQIVSDFNASQSDWAVTIESFPEKSYNDSVAAAALAGNLPDILDVDGPVMPNWAWAGYLQPLPIDESEFADFLPGTKGVWDGKLYSVGL
;
A
#
# COMPACT_ATOMS: atom_id res chain seq x y z
N MET A 1 -18.49 -22.67 -67.29
CA MET A 1 -17.10 -22.77 -66.76
C MET A 1 -16.29 -21.68 -67.45
N ASN A 2 -15.74 -20.65 -66.82
CA ASN A 2 -15.40 -20.43 -65.42
C ASN A 2 -15.55 -18.95 -65.06
N LEU A 3 -16.04 -18.72 -63.84
CA LEU A 3 -16.16 -17.44 -63.15
C LEU A 3 -14.84 -17.21 -62.41
N THR A 4 -14.17 -16.06 -62.58
CA THR A 4 -13.03 -15.71 -61.72
C THR A 4 -13.18 -14.28 -61.22
N LYS A 5 -13.41 -14.20 -59.92
CA LYS A 5 -13.57 -12.99 -59.10
C LYS A 5 -12.18 -12.50 -58.70
N HIS A 6 -11.91 -11.20 -58.84
CA HIS A 6 -10.78 -10.56 -58.16
C HIS A 6 -11.33 -9.55 -57.14
N LEU A 7 -11.38 -9.97 -55.87
CA LEU A 7 -11.60 -9.11 -54.72
C LEU A 7 -10.37 -8.22 -54.52
N ALA A 8 -10.56 -6.91 -54.47
CA ALA A 8 -9.57 -5.97 -53.98
C ALA A 8 -9.44 -6.12 -52.45
N GLY A 9 -8.28 -6.56 -51.98
CA GLY A 9 -7.96 -6.65 -50.56
C GLY A 9 -7.55 -5.29 -50.01
N VAL A 10 -8.32 -4.74 -49.07
CA VAL A 10 -7.91 -3.59 -48.26
C VAL A 10 -7.07 -4.12 -47.09
N VAL A 11 -5.78 -3.81 -47.09
CA VAL A 11 -4.88 -4.04 -45.95
C VAL A 11 -5.06 -2.85 -45.00
N ILE A 12 -5.73 -3.07 -43.86
CA ILE A 12 -5.76 -2.11 -42.77
C ILE A 12 -4.44 -2.25 -42.00
N ALA A 13 -3.53 -1.30 -42.19
CA ALA A 13 -2.31 -1.19 -41.40
C ALA A 13 -2.68 -0.88 -39.94
N SER A 14 -2.59 -1.88 -39.06
CA SER A 14 -2.73 -1.68 -37.61
C SER A 14 -1.46 -1.01 -37.09
N THR A 15 -1.54 0.31 -36.86
CA THR A 15 -0.51 1.02 -36.09
C THR A 15 -0.61 0.60 -34.64
N CYS A 16 0.33 -0.25 -34.19
CA CYS A 16 0.54 -0.51 -32.77
C CYS A 16 0.95 0.79 -32.07
N LEU A 17 0.01 1.40 -31.36
CA LEU A 17 0.32 2.43 -30.37
C LEU A 17 0.98 1.72 -29.17
N CYS A 18 2.30 1.84 -29.06
CA CYS A 18 2.99 1.53 -27.81
C CYS A 18 2.58 2.58 -26.78
N VAL A 19 1.60 2.24 -25.95
CA VAL A 19 1.37 2.97 -24.69
C VAL A 19 2.49 2.51 -23.73
N PRO A 20 3.30 3.41 -23.16
CA PRO A 20 4.26 3.00 -22.14
C PRO A 20 3.47 2.45 -20.95
N ALA A 21 3.64 1.15 -20.66
CA ALA A 21 3.20 0.60 -19.39
C ALA A 21 4.04 1.29 -18.29
N LEU A 22 3.40 2.10 -17.46
CA LEU A 22 4.04 2.60 -16.25
C LEU A 22 4.42 1.40 -15.39
N ALA A 23 5.67 1.33 -14.95
CA ALA A 23 6.12 0.26 -14.06
C ALA A 23 5.37 0.37 -12.73
N GLN A 24 4.77 -0.72 -12.28
CA GLN A 24 4.06 -0.80 -11.01
C GLN A 24 5.01 -0.46 -9.84
N THR A 25 4.59 0.48 -8.98
CA THR A 25 5.37 0.91 -7.81
C THR A 25 5.18 -0.08 -6.67
N LYS A 26 6.29 -0.60 -6.13
CA LYS A 26 6.25 -1.55 -5.01
C LYS A 26 6.31 -0.82 -3.69
N LEU A 27 5.42 -1.20 -2.77
CA LEU A 27 5.36 -0.72 -1.40
C LEU A 27 5.55 -1.89 -0.44
N THR A 28 6.33 -1.66 0.61
CA THR A 28 6.57 -2.60 1.69
C THR A 28 5.75 -2.20 2.91
N MET A 29 5.08 -3.18 3.51
CA MET A 29 4.31 -3.02 4.73
C MET A 29 4.84 -3.97 5.79
N TRP A 30 5.10 -3.48 6.99
CA TRP A 30 5.44 -4.33 8.13
C TRP A 30 4.24 -4.54 9.04
N TYR A 31 4.00 -5.78 9.46
CA TYR A 31 2.88 -6.20 10.29
C TYR A 31 3.36 -6.91 11.55
N HIS A 32 2.79 -6.57 12.72
CA HIS A 32 3.27 -7.06 14.02
C HIS A 32 2.52 -8.29 14.55
N GLY A 33 1.36 -8.64 13.99
CA GLY A 33 0.53 -9.74 14.49
C GLY A 33 0.97 -11.13 13.99
N ALA A 34 2.27 -11.37 13.82
CA ALA A 34 2.77 -12.71 13.50
C ALA A 34 2.45 -13.67 14.66
N GLY A 35 1.42 -14.49 14.48
CA GLY A 35 0.85 -15.37 15.50
C GLY A 35 -0.68 -15.37 15.52
N ASN A 36 -1.31 -14.32 14.98
CA ASN A 36 -2.76 -14.26 14.79
C ASN A 36 -3.13 -14.70 13.36
N GLU A 37 -3.48 -15.98 13.19
CA GLU A 37 -3.77 -16.55 11.87
C GLU A 37 -4.99 -15.92 11.18
N VAL A 38 -5.99 -15.49 11.95
CA VAL A 38 -7.23 -14.90 11.40
C VAL A 38 -6.95 -13.51 10.85
N GLU A 39 -6.25 -12.70 11.63
CA GLU A 39 -5.86 -11.35 11.24
C GLU A 39 -4.88 -11.37 10.07
N SER A 40 -3.83 -12.20 10.14
CA SER A 40 -2.88 -12.37 9.04
C SER A 40 -3.56 -12.79 7.74
N ARG A 41 -4.49 -13.75 7.80
CA ARG A 41 -5.26 -14.17 6.60
C ARG A 41 -6.09 -13.01 6.04
N THR A 42 -6.76 -12.26 6.90
CA THR A 42 -7.60 -11.12 6.50
C THR A 42 -6.76 -10.02 5.87
N LEU A 43 -5.62 -9.67 6.48
CA LEU A 43 -4.72 -8.65 5.96
C LEU A 43 -4.14 -9.06 4.59
N ASN A 44 -3.72 -10.31 4.44
CA ASN A 44 -3.25 -10.81 3.14
C ASN A 44 -4.35 -10.77 2.07
N GLN A 45 -5.60 -11.06 2.42
CA GLN A 45 -6.73 -10.94 1.49
C GLN A 45 -6.94 -9.49 1.06
N ILE A 46 -6.94 -8.54 2.00
CA ILE A 46 -7.08 -7.10 1.71
C ILE A 46 -5.97 -6.62 0.76
N VAL A 47 -4.71 -7.00 1.04
CA VAL A 47 -3.58 -6.65 0.17
C VAL A 47 -3.69 -7.29 -1.22
N SER A 48 -4.14 -8.54 -1.30
CA SER A 48 -4.39 -9.22 -2.56
C SER A 48 -5.46 -8.49 -3.39
N ASP A 49 -6.58 -8.11 -2.77
CA ASP A 49 -7.68 -7.42 -3.44
C ASP A 49 -7.26 -6.01 -3.89
N PHE A 50 -6.52 -5.27 -3.06
CA PHE A 50 -5.96 -3.97 -3.43
C PHE A 50 -5.00 -4.09 -4.63
N ASN A 51 -4.08 -5.04 -4.60
CA ASN A 51 -3.13 -5.27 -5.70
C ASN A 51 -3.82 -5.71 -6.99
N ALA A 52 -4.97 -6.40 -6.91
CA ALA A 52 -5.74 -6.81 -8.09
C ALA A 52 -6.68 -5.72 -8.63
N SER A 53 -7.04 -4.73 -7.82
CA SER A 53 -7.98 -3.67 -8.19
C SER A 53 -7.40 -2.61 -9.13
N GLN A 54 -6.07 -2.55 -9.25
CA GLN A 54 -5.34 -1.52 -9.98
C GLN A 54 -3.95 -2.01 -10.42
N SER A 55 -3.24 -1.24 -11.25
CA SER A 55 -1.92 -1.61 -11.80
C SER A 55 -0.76 -0.68 -11.40
N ASP A 56 -1.04 0.35 -10.62
CA ASP A 56 -0.09 1.42 -10.28
C ASP A 56 0.78 1.06 -9.06
N TRP A 57 0.24 0.29 -8.12
CA TRP A 57 0.84 -0.04 -6.83
C TRP A 57 0.82 -1.54 -6.54
N ALA A 58 1.85 -2.05 -5.87
CA ALA A 58 1.91 -3.42 -5.35
C ALA A 58 2.42 -3.40 -3.91
N VAL A 59 1.55 -3.75 -2.95
CA VAL A 59 1.91 -3.87 -1.54
C VAL A 59 2.40 -5.30 -1.26
N THR A 60 3.49 -5.39 -0.49
CA THR A 60 4.03 -6.66 0.04
C THR A 60 4.13 -6.57 1.55
N ILE A 61 3.72 -7.63 2.25
CA ILE A 61 3.73 -7.68 3.72
C ILE A 61 4.96 -8.45 4.20
N GLU A 62 5.68 -7.87 5.16
CA GLU A 62 6.65 -8.55 5.99
C GLU A 62 6.12 -8.66 7.42
N SER A 63 6.08 -9.88 7.95
CA SER A 63 5.49 -10.16 9.26
C SER A 63 6.57 -10.34 10.32
N PHE A 64 6.37 -9.67 11.46
CA PHE A 64 7.26 -9.70 12.61
C PHE A 64 6.51 -10.21 13.84
N PRO A 65 7.18 -10.92 14.77
CA PRO A 65 6.58 -11.23 16.06
C PRO A 65 6.31 -9.96 16.87
N GLU A 66 5.09 -9.82 17.40
CA GLU A 66 4.60 -8.67 18.18
C GLU A 66 5.62 -8.19 19.22
N LYS A 67 6.14 -9.13 20.03
CA LYS A 67 7.09 -8.84 21.11
C LYS A 67 8.36 -8.11 20.65
N SER A 68 8.80 -8.34 19.41
CA SER A 68 10.03 -7.78 18.86
C SER A 68 9.78 -6.63 17.88
N TYR A 69 8.52 -6.29 17.61
CA TYR A 69 8.18 -5.38 16.53
C TYR A 69 8.72 -3.97 16.75
N ASN A 70 8.45 -3.39 17.92
CA ASN A 70 8.88 -2.02 18.23
C ASN A 70 10.40 -1.86 18.23
N ASP A 71 11.13 -2.86 18.74
CA ASP A 71 12.59 -2.91 18.71
C ASP A 71 13.12 -2.99 17.27
N SER A 72 12.44 -3.76 16.42
CA SER A 72 12.79 -3.90 14.99
C SER A 72 12.57 -2.60 14.23
N VAL A 73 11.46 -1.91 14.47
CA VAL A 73 11.16 -0.58 13.88
C VAL A 73 12.20 0.45 14.32
N ALA A 74 12.53 0.52 15.61
CA ALA A 74 13.53 1.45 16.11
C ALA A 74 14.93 1.21 15.49
N ALA A 75 15.33 -0.05 15.37
CA ALA A 75 16.59 -0.41 14.72
C ALA A 75 16.61 -0.06 13.22
N ALA A 76 15.50 -0.30 12.53
CA ALA A 76 15.35 0.03 11.12
C ALA A 76 15.35 1.55 10.88
N ALA A 77 14.72 2.32 11.75
CA ALA A 77 14.76 3.78 11.71
C ALA A 77 16.20 4.31 11.85
N LEU A 78 16.97 3.77 12.80
CA LEU A 78 18.38 4.14 12.97
C LEU A 78 19.23 3.78 11.74
N ALA A 79 18.90 2.67 11.07
CA ALA A 79 19.59 2.21 9.87
C ALA A 79 19.13 2.90 8.57
N GLY A 80 18.07 3.72 8.61
CA GLY A 80 17.46 4.31 7.42
C GLY A 80 16.75 3.31 6.51
N ASN A 81 16.27 2.20 7.09
CA ASN A 81 15.69 1.04 6.38
C ASN A 81 14.24 0.76 6.80
N LEU A 82 13.46 1.79 7.15
CA LEU A 82 12.04 1.63 7.43
C LEU A 82 11.26 1.21 6.17
N PRO A 83 10.17 0.45 6.32
CA PRO A 83 9.26 0.17 5.21
C PRO A 83 8.47 1.43 4.82
N ASP A 84 7.74 1.35 3.71
CA ASP A 84 6.84 2.41 3.26
C ASP A 84 5.62 2.55 4.17
N ILE A 85 5.15 1.44 4.75
CA ILE A 85 3.95 1.38 5.60
C ILE A 85 4.28 0.60 6.88
N LEU A 86 3.95 1.20 8.03
CA LEU A 86 4.01 0.55 9.33
C LEU A 86 2.60 0.31 9.85
N ASP A 87 2.37 -0.89 10.36
CA ASP A 87 1.33 -1.15 11.35
C ASP A 87 1.76 -0.52 12.69
N VAL A 88 0.86 0.19 13.38
CA VAL A 88 1.25 1.01 14.54
C VAL A 88 0.23 0.92 15.65
N ASP A 89 0.68 0.51 16.83
CA ASP A 89 -0.11 0.59 18.05
C ASP A 89 -0.40 2.04 18.44
N GLY A 90 -1.66 2.33 18.77
CA GLY A 90 -2.11 3.67 19.17
C GLY A 90 -1.25 4.34 20.25
N PRO A 91 -0.89 3.65 21.37
CA PRO A 91 -0.01 4.21 22.39
C PRO A 91 1.43 4.49 21.92
N VAL A 92 1.90 3.81 20.86
CA VAL A 92 3.26 3.93 20.34
C VAL A 92 3.38 5.06 19.31
N MET A 93 2.32 5.28 18.52
CA MET A 93 2.30 6.24 17.41
C MET A 93 2.85 7.64 17.76
N PRO A 94 2.44 8.32 18.86
CA PRO A 94 2.93 9.66 19.16
C PRO A 94 4.46 9.71 19.35
N ASN A 95 5.04 8.65 19.90
CA ASN A 95 6.48 8.55 20.09
C ASN A 95 7.23 8.38 18.76
N TRP A 96 6.68 7.59 17.83
CA TRP A 96 7.28 7.42 16.50
C TRP A 96 7.13 8.65 15.61
N ALA A 97 6.02 9.39 15.72
CA ALA A 97 5.87 10.70 15.09
C ALA A 97 6.93 11.70 15.62
N TRP A 98 7.06 11.80 16.95
CA TRP A 98 8.08 12.67 17.57
C TRP A 98 9.52 12.28 17.19
N ALA A 99 9.80 10.97 17.12
CA ALA A 99 11.12 10.45 16.75
C ALA A 99 11.45 10.58 15.25
N GLY A 100 10.50 11.01 14.42
CA GLY A 100 10.67 11.19 12.98
C GLY A 100 10.65 9.88 12.18
N TYR A 101 10.08 8.81 12.73
CA TYR A 101 9.94 7.53 12.03
C TYR A 101 8.76 7.55 11.05
N LEU A 102 7.76 8.38 11.36
CA LEU A 102 6.55 8.55 10.56
C LEU A 102 6.53 9.93 9.92
N GLN A 103 5.96 10.00 8.73
CA GLN A 103 5.57 11.26 8.10
C GLN A 103 4.07 11.51 8.33
N PRO A 104 3.63 12.78 8.40
CA PRO A 104 2.21 13.10 8.38
C PRO A 104 1.54 12.50 7.12
N LEU A 105 0.33 11.97 7.28
CA LEU A 105 -0.47 11.51 6.16
C LEU A 105 -1.01 12.72 5.38
N PRO A 106 -0.76 12.81 4.06
CA PRO A 106 -1.24 13.90 3.23
C PRO A 106 -2.71 13.68 2.82
N ILE A 107 -3.57 13.43 3.81
CA ILE A 107 -4.99 13.14 3.62
C ILE A 107 -5.79 14.34 4.13
N ASP A 108 -6.80 14.75 3.36
CA ASP A 108 -7.69 15.85 3.75
C ASP A 108 -8.56 15.44 4.96
N GLU A 109 -8.85 16.38 5.87
CA GLU A 109 -9.66 16.13 7.06
C GLU A 109 -11.04 15.56 6.73
N SER A 110 -11.62 15.94 5.59
CA SER A 110 -12.91 15.43 5.15
C SER A 110 -12.95 13.92 4.91
N GLU A 111 -11.80 13.30 4.56
CA GLU A 111 -11.71 11.86 4.32
C GLU A 111 -11.78 11.03 5.60
N PHE A 112 -11.48 11.64 6.75
CA PHE A 112 -11.49 10.98 8.05
C PHE A 112 -12.34 11.71 9.09
N ALA A 113 -13.19 12.66 8.68
CA ALA A 113 -14.02 13.44 9.59
C ALA A 113 -14.92 12.54 10.44
N ASP A 114 -15.57 11.56 9.80
CA ASP A 114 -16.55 10.65 10.41
C ASP A 114 -15.92 9.49 11.21
N PHE A 115 -14.59 9.40 11.25
CA PHE A 115 -13.90 8.40 12.04
C PHE A 115 -14.02 8.73 13.53
N LEU A 116 -14.08 7.70 14.38
CA LEU A 116 -14.10 7.88 15.82
C LEU A 116 -12.82 8.60 16.29
N PRO A 117 -12.84 9.40 17.37
CA PRO A 117 -11.63 10.07 17.85
C PRO A 117 -10.49 9.11 18.19
N GLY A 118 -10.79 7.93 18.72
CA GLY A 118 -9.79 6.93 19.11
C GLY A 118 -9.08 6.25 17.94
N THR A 119 -9.64 6.33 16.72
CA THR A 119 -9.05 5.72 15.53
C THR A 119 -8.09 6.66 14.80
N LYS A 120 -8.00 7.93 15.24
CA LYS A 120 -7.18 8.96 14.62
C LYS A 120 -5.87 9.10 15.38
N GLY A 121 -4.76 8.75 14.75
CA GLY A 121 -3.43 8.99 15.27
C GLY A 121 -2.98 10.42 14.99
N VAL A 122 -3.34 11.37 15.87
CA VAL A 122 -2.95 12.78 15.73
C VAL A 122 -1.80 13.12 16.66
N TRP A 123 -0.74 13.73 16.12
CA TRP A 123 0.38 14.28 16.86
C TRP A 123 0.72 15.68 16.33
N ASP A 124 0.94 16.64 17.24
CA ASP A 124 1.22 18.05 16.90
C ASP A 124 0.24 18.65 15.86
N GLY A 125 -1.05 18.34 16.02
CA GLY A 125 -2.12 18.82 15.13
C GLY A 125 -2.15 18.20 13.73
N LYS A 126 -1.33 17.18 13.45
CA LYS A 126 -1.28 16.48 12.15
C LYS A 126 -1.64 15.01 12.30
N LEU A 127 -2.26 14.45 11.27
CA LEU A 127 -2.59 13.02 11.20
C LEU A 127 -1.37 12.21 10.79
N TYR A 128 -1.09 11.12 11.51
CA TYR A 128 0.01 10.18 11.23
C TYR A 128 -0.44 8.73 11.06
N SER A 129 -1.59 8.35 11.62
CA SER A 129 -2.18 7.03 11.41
C SER A 129 -3.70 7.08 11.46
N VAL A 130 -4.31 6.08 10.82
CA VAL A 130 -5.76 5.81 10.89
C VAL A 130 -5.92 4.32 11.15
N GLY A 131 -6.69 3.97 12.17
CA GLY A 131 -6.94 2.59 12.59
C GLY A 131 -8.42 2.29 12.82
N LEU A 132 -8.71 1.13 13.39
CA LEU A 132 -10.05 0.73 13.85
C LEU A 132 -10.09 0.69 15.38
#